data_AF-A0A7C7DA78-F1
#
_entry.id   AF-A0A7C7DA78-F1
#
_cell.length_a   1.000
_cell.length_b   1.000
_cell.length_c   1.000
_cell.angle_alpha   90.00
_cell.angle_beta   90.00
_cell.angle_gamma   90.00
#
_symmetry.space_group_name_H-M   'P 1'
#
loop_
_entity.id
_entity.type
_entity.pdbx_description
1 polymer ?
#
loop_
_entity_poly.entity_id
_entity_poly.type
_entity_poly.pdbx_seq_one_letter_code
_entity_poly.pdbx_strand_id
1 'polypeptide(L)'
;MTVGQKVHQCLAQLESVAADFRSFALDTQDQNAQKLYAQLSETLQNQVINPLKSRVNYIEAQEPQYKVYQQAMQQGQQPQPKQPEQQH
;
A
#
# COMPACT_ATOMS: atom_id res chain seq x y z
N MET A 1 3.84 15.11 2.27
CA MET A 1 3.74 13.66 2.50
C MET A 1 4.19 13.32 3.90
N THR A 2 3.31 12.74 4.71
CA THR A 2 3.63 12.14 6.01
C THR A 2 4.43 10.84 5.83
N VAL A 3 4.95 10.28 6.93
CA VAL A 3 5.63 8.98 6.88
C VAL A 3 4.64 7.88 6.47
N GLY A 4 3.41 7.90 6.99
CA GLY A 4 2.34 6.99 6.57
C GLY A 4 2.12 7.04 5.05
N GLN A 5 1.99 8.24 4.49
CA GLN A 5 1.81 8.43 3.04
C GLN A 5 3.00 7.90 2.22
N LYS A 6 4.24 8.05 2.68
CA LYS A 6 5.43 7.51 1.99
C LYS A 6 5.42 5.98 1.98
N VAL A 7 5.13 5.37 3.13
CA VAL A 7 5.12 3.90 3.26
C VAL A 7 3.93 3.30 2.51
N HIS A 8 2.76 3.96 2.51
CA HIS A 8 1.60 3.56 1.73
C HIS A 8 1.89 3.58 0.23
N GLN A 9 2.54 4.64 -0.28
CA GLN A 9 2.95 4.70 -1.69
C GLN A 9 3.92 3.57 -2.06
N CYS A 10 4.88 3.27 -1.19
CA CYS A 10 5.81 2.15 -1.37
C CYS A 10 5.06 0.80 -1.39
N LEU A 11 4.09 0.60 -0.49
CA LEU A 11 3.23 -0.59 -0.48
C LEU A 11 2.51 -0.77 -1.81
N ALA A 12 1.91 0.29 -2.36
CA ALA A 12 1.22 0.23 -3.64
C ALA A 12 2.16 -0.16 -4.80
N GLN A 13 3.39 0.35 -4.81
CA GLN A 13 4.39 -0.04 -5.81
C GLN A 13 4.75 -1.54 -5.70
N LEU A 14 4.90 -2.05 -4.48
CA LEU A 14 5.18 -3.47 -4.25
C LEU A 14 4.01 -4.37 -4.68
N GLU A 15 2.76 -3.95 -4.42
CA GLU A 15 1.57 -4.65 -4.89
C GLU A 15 1.51 -4.72 -6.42
N SER A 16 1.86 -3.63 -7.12
CA SER A 16 1.99 -3.64 -8.59
C SER A 16 3.05 -4.63 -9.06
N VAL A 17 4.25 -4.63 -8.44
CA VAL A 17 5.32 -5.58 -8.80
C VAL A 17 4.88 -7.04 -8.57
N ALA A 18 4.14 -7.32 -7.49
CA ALA A 18 3.60 -8.66 -7.25
C ALA A 18 2.61 -9.08 -8.35
N ALA A 19 1.78 -8.16 -8.84
CA ALA A 19 0.84 -8.38 -9.94
C ALA A 19 1.57 -8.58 -11.28
N ASP A 20 2.63 -7.81 -11.52
CA ASP A 20 3.49 -7.96 -12.71
C ASP A 20 4.10 -9.36 -12.75
N PHE A 21 4.61 -9.88 -11.63
CA PHE A 21 5.11 -11.26 -11.58
C PHE A 21 4.02 -12.31 -11.84
N ARG A 22 2.78 -12.11 -11.39
CA ARG A 22 1.68 -13.02 -11.77
C ARG A 22 1.42 -12.97 -13.26
N SER A 23 1.44 -11.78 -13.86
CA SER A 23 1.25 -11.59 -15.29
C SER A 23 2.38 -12.26 -16.08
N PHE A 24 3.64 -12.07 -15.70
CA PHE A 24 4.78 -12.73 -16.34
C PHE A 24 4.72 -14.26 -16.24
N ALA A 25 4.19 -14.80 -15.14
CA ALA A 25 3.97 -16.24 -15.00
C ALA A 25 2.90 -16.79 -15.97
N LEU A 26 1.91 -15.97 -16.33
CA LEU A 26 0.87 -16.32 -17.30
C LEU A 26 1.35 -16.16 -18.75
N ASP A 27 2.16 -15.13 -19.01
CA ASP A 27 2.59 -14.78 -20.36
C ASP A 27 3.77 -15.62 -20.86
N THR A 28 4.59 -16.15 -19.94
CA THR A 28 5.77 -16.94 -20.32
C THR A 28 5.42 -18.35 -20.79
N GLN A 29 6.14 -18.83 -21.80
CA GLN A 29 6.07 -20.21 -22.29
C GLN A 29 7.10 -21.12 -21.60
N ASP A 30 8.07 -20.56 -20.87
CA ASP A 30 9.07 -21.33 -20.12
C ASP A 30 8.48 -21.81 -18.79
N GLN A 31 8.39 -23.13 -18.60
CA GLN A 31 7.81 -23.73 -17.40
C GLN A 31 8.60 -23.45 -16.12
N ASN A 32 9.92 -23.27 -16.21
CA ASN A 32 10.74 -22.90 -15.06
C ASN A 32 10.52 -21.43 -14.70
N ALA A 33 10.46 -20.55 -15.71
CA ALA A 33 10.16 -19.14 -15.51
C ALA A 33 8.76 -18.93 -14.90
N GLN A 34 7.77 -19.69 -15.36
CA GLN A 34 6.41 -19.65 -14.81
C GLN A 34 6.41 -19.96 -13.30
N LYS A 35 7.09 -21.05 -12.89
CA LYS A 35 7.22 -21.41 -11.47
C LYS A 35 7.96 -20.33 -10.68
N LEU A 36 9.06 -19.81 -11.24
CA LEU A 36 9.85 -18.77 -10.60
C LEU A 36 9.01 -17.50 -10.36
N TYR A 37 8.34 -16.98 -11.38
CA TYR A 37 7.53 -15.76 -11.25
C TYR A 37 6.35 -15.94 -10.28
N ALA A 38 5.69 -17.11 -10.29
CA ALA A 38 4.66 -17.43 -9.30
C ALA A 38 5.22 -17.42 -7.86
N GLN A 39 6.38 -18.07 -7.65
CA GLN A 39 7.05 -18.09 -6.35
C GLN A 39 7.51 -16.70 -5.88
N LEU A 40 8.02 -15.87 -6.80
CA LEU A 40 8.43 -14.50 -6.49
C LEU A 40 7.22 -13.65 -6.08
N SER A 41 6.10 -13.77 -6.81
CA SER A 41 4.86 -13.08 -6.45
C SER A 41 4.36 -13.50 -5.07
N GLU A 42 4.35 -14.80 -4.78
CA GLU A 42 3.91 -15.33 -3.48
C GLU A 42 4.83 -14.90 -2.33
N THR A 43 6.14 -14.93 -2.56
CA THR A 43 7.15 -14.46 -1.60
C THR A 43 6.94 -12.97 -1.31
N LEU A 44 6.78 -12.15 -2.36
CA LEU A 44 6.57 -10.72 -2.20
C LEU A 44 5.27 -10.44 -1.43
N GLN A 45 4.18 -11.14 -1.77
CA GLN A 45 2.90 -11.03 -1.07
C GLN A 45 3.03 -11.35 0.42
N ASN A 46 3.60 -12.51 0.74
CA ASN A 46 3.55 -13.05 2.09
C ASN A 46 4.64 -12.49 3.02
N GLN A 47 5.85 -12.29 2.50
CA GLN A 47 7.02 -11.90 3.31
C GLN A 47 7.23 -10.39 3.35
N VAL A 48 6.69 -9.63 2.39
CA VAL A 48 6.96 -8.18 2.27
C VAL A 48 5.66 -7.37 2.36
N ILE A 49 4.70 -7.61 1.48
CA ILE A 49 3.47 -6.81 1.38
C ILE A 49 2.61 -6.97 2.65
N ASN A 50 2.31 -8.20 3.09
CA ASN A 50 1.44 -8.42 4.25
C ASN A 50 2.01 -7.80 5.56
N PRO A 51 3.30 -7.99 5.90
CA PRO A 51 3.90 -7.30 7.05
C PRO A 51 3.92 -5.78 6.90
N LEU A 52 4.26 -5.27 5.71
CA LEU A 52 4.31 -3.83 5.46
C LEU A 52 2.93 -3.19 5.56
N LYS A 53 1.88 -3.83 5.04
CA LYS A 53 0.49 -3.38 5.15
C LYS A 53 0.05 -3.24 6.61
N SER A 54 0.42 -4.21 7.44
CA SER A 54 0.16 -4.16 8.88
C SER A 54 0.86 -2.95 9.53
N ARG A 55 2.08 -2.64 9.09
CA ARG A 55 2.84 -1.48 9.55
C ARG A 55 2.25 -0.15 9.06
N VAL A 56 1.81 -0.06 7.81
CA VAL A 56 1.15 1.14 7.25
C VAL A 56 -0.08 1.50 8.07
N ASN A 57 -0.97 0.54 8.30
CA ASN A 57 -2.20 0.75 9.09
C ASN A 57 -1.88 1.29 10.50
N TYR A 58 -0.84 0.75 11.14
CA TYR A 58 -0.40 1.22 12.46
C TYR A 58 0.13 2.66 12.41
N ILE A 59 0.98 2.98 11.43
CA ILE A 59 1.56 4.32 11.28
C ILE A 59 0.46 5.35 11.01
N GLU A 60 -0.41 5.09 10.05
CA GLU A 60 -1.52 5.99 9.67
C GLU A 60 -2.46 6.27 10.86
N ALA A 61 -2.75 5.27 11.69
CA ALA A 61 -3.54 5.44 12.90
C ALA A 61 -2.89 6.34 13.96
N GLN A 62 -1.56 6.48 13.95
CA GLN A 62 -0.85 7.37 14.88
C GLN A 62 -0.74 8.80 14.40
N GLU A 63 -1.01 9.07 13.11
CA GLU A 63 -0.77 10.39 12.55
C GLU A 63 -1.76 11.43 13.08
N PRO A 64 -1.29 12.65 13.37
CA PRO A 64 -2.12 13.70 13.95
C PRO A 64 -3.32 14.03 13.06
N GLN A 65 -3.19 13.94 11.73
CA GLN A 65 -4.28 14.13 10.79
C GLN A 65 -5.44 13.15 11.00
N TYR A 66 -5.16 11.88 11.31
CA TYR A 66 -6.19 10.87 11.54
C TYR A 66 -6.92 11.13 12.87
N LYS A 67 -6.16 11.56 13.89
CA LYS A 67 -6.70 11.95 15.20
C LYS A 67 -7.57 13.20 15.10
N VAL A 68 -7.15 14.21 14.34
CA VAL A 68 -7.92 15.44 14.09
C VAL A 68 -9.20 15.14 13.32
N TYR A 69 -9.15 14.25 12.32
CA TYR A 69 -10.35 13.81 11.59
C TYR A 69 -11.36 13.13 12.53
N GLN A 70 -10.91 12.20 13.39
CA GLN A 70 -11.79 11.54 14.38
C GLN A 70 -12.39 12.54 15.37
N GLN A 71 -11.59 13.52 15.82
CA GLN A 71 -12.06 14.54 16.76
C GLN A 71 -13.07 15.50 16.12
N ALA A 72 -12.91 15.84 14.83
CA ALA A 72 -13.88 16.64 14.08
C ALA A 72 -15.22 15.90 13.88
N MET A 73 -15.18 14.60 13.58
CA MET A 73 -16.38 13.75 13.46
C MET A 73 -17.18 13.69 14.77
N GLN A 74 -16.52 13.64 15.92
CA GLN A 74 -17.19 13.64 17.24
C GLN A 74 -17.85 14.98 17.59
N GLN A 75 -17.40 16.09 17.00
CA GLN A 75 -17.96 17.43 17.25
C GLN A 75 -19.10 17.79 16.28
N GLY A 76 -19.59 16.85 15.47
CA GLY A 76 -20.67 17.10 14.51
C GLY A 76 -20.27 18.03 13.36
N GLN A 77 -18.99 18.38 13.24
CA GLN A 77 -18.45 19.09 12.09
C GLN A 77 -18.09 18.06 11.03
N GLN A 78 -18.79 18.08 9.90
CA GLN A 78 -18.41 17.27 8.74
C GLN A 78 -16.97 17.63 8.34
N PRO A 79 -16.00 16.71 8.50
CA PRO A 79 -14.63 17.00 8.13
C PRO A 79 -14.56 17.03 6.61
N GLN A 80 -14.28 18.19 6.02
CA GLN A 80 -13.93 18.27 4.62
C GLN A 80 -12.59 17.52 4.43
N PRO A 81 -12.52 16.52 3.53
CA PRO A 81 -11.24 15.92 3.18
C PRO A 81 -10.38 17.04 2.57
N LYS A 82 -9.36 17.50 3.29
CA LYS A 82 -8.36 18.40 2.73
C LYS A 82 -7.66 17.62 1.62
N GLN A 83 -8.07 17.85 0.38
CA GLN A 83 -7.33 17.41 -0.79
C GLN A 83 -5.89 17.92 -0.61
N PRO A 84 -4.88 17.07 -0.83
CA PRO A 84 -3.50 17.55 -0.81
C PRO A 84 -3.41 18.63 -1.88
N GLU A 85 -3.19 19.88 -1.44
CA GLU A 85 -2.85 20.98 -2.33
C GLU A 85 -1.70 20.50 -3.22
N GLN A 86 -2.00 20.27 -4.49
CA GLN A 86 -1.00 20.20 -5.54
C GLN A 86 -0.35 21.58 -5.60
N GLN A 87 0.67 21.77 -4.76
CA GLN A 87 1.64 22.85 -4.95
C GLN A 87 2.33 22.59 -6.30
N HIS A 88 1.98 23.43 -7.26
CA HIS A 88 2.67 23.57 -8.55
C HIS A 88 4.06 24.18 -8.33
#